data_AF-X1TSD1-F1
#
_entry.id   AF-X1TSD1-F1
#
_cell.length_a   1.000
_cell.length_b   1.000
_cell.length_c   1.000
_cell.angle_alpha   90.00
_cell.angle_beta   90.00
_cell.angle_gamma   90.00
#
_symmetry.space_group_name_H-M   'P 1'
#
loop_
_entity.id
_entity.type
_entity.pdbx_description
1 polymer ?
#
loop_
_entity_poly.entity_id
_entity_poly.type
_entity_poly.pdbx_seq_one_letter_code
_entity_poly.pdbx_strand_id
1 'polypeptide(L)'
;MEIVTGDTKVVHRGSADKLFINTAGVGIIPEGVNISGSKARPGDRVILSGTIGDHGIAVLSQREELSFSTQLESDCAPLGSLVAEMLAAPSARVPWLIKSK
;
A
#
# COMPACT_ATOMS: atom_id res chain seq x y z
N MET A 1 -12.58 -1.89 -8.97
CA MET A 1 -12.92 -0.88 -7.94
C MET A 1 -13.54 0.30 -8.66
N GLU A 2 -14.59 0.88 -8.09
CA GLU A 2 -15.34 1.98 -8.72
C GLU A 2 -15.35 3.21 -7.81
N ILE A 3 -15.27 4.40 -8.41
CA ILE A 3 -15.45 5.67 -7.69
C ILE A 3 -16.96 5.95 -7.67
N VAL A 4 -17.60 5.65 -6.54
CA VAL A 4 -19.06 5.73 -6.40
C VAL A 4 -19.58 7.10 -5.94
N THR A 5 -18.70 7.93 -5.37
CA THR A 5 -19.03 9.29 -4.93
C THR A 5 -17.75 10.13 -4.82
N GLY A 6 -17.91 11.44 -4.70
CA GLY A 6 -16.80 12.38 -4.53
C GLY A 6 -17.28 13.82 -4.34
N ASP A 7 -16.34 14.68 -3.99
CA ASP A 7 -16.52 16.13 -3.89
C ASP A 7 -15.34 16.82 -4.58
N THR A 8 -15.55 18.04 -5.06
CA THR A 8 -14.49 18.86 -5.63
C THR A 8 -14.55 20.25 -5.01
N LYS A 9 -13.43 20.72 -4.49
CA LYS A 9 -13.29 22.05 -3.89
C LYS A 9 -12.26 22.86 -4.66
N VAL A 10 -12.65 24.09 -5.01
CA VAL A 10 -11.78 25.08 -5.63
C VAL A 10 -11.51 26.19 -4.62
N VAL A 11 -10.26 26.58 -4.48
CA VAL A 11 -9.81 27.60 -3.53
C VAL A 11 -9.02 28.69 -4.24
N HIS A 12 -8.81 29.82 -3.56
CA HIS A 12 -8.01 30.90 -4.09
C HIS A 12 -6.56 30.46 -4.33
N ARG A 13 -5.89 31.14 -5.26
CA ARG A 13 -4.46 30.92 -5.53
C ARG A 13 -3.65 31.12 -4.25
N GLY A 14 -2.80 30.16 -3.94
CA GLY A 14 -1.98 30.16 -2.72
C GLY A 14 -2.65 29.49 -1.50
N SER A 15 -3.94 29.18 -1.54
CA SER A 15 -4.62 28.44 -0.47
C SER A 15 -4.44 26.91 -0.56
N ALA A 16 -3.96 26.40 -1.69
CA ALA A 16 -3.52 25.02 -1.88
C ALA A 16 -2.29 24.99 -2.80
N ASP A 17 -1.33 24.11 -2.53
CA ASP A 17 -0.20 23.85 -3.42
C ASP A 17 -0.64 22.88 -4.53
N LYS A 18 -1.22 23.44 -5.59
CA LYS A 18 -1.74 22.74 -6.77
C LYS A 18 -2.99 21.89 -6.48
N LEU A 19 -2.83 20.65 -6.02
CA LEU A 19 -3.93 19.68 -5.91
C LEU A 19 -3.72 18.75 -4.71
N PHE A 20 -4.77 18.59 -3.91
CA PHE A 20 -4.87 17.56 -2.89
C PHE A 20 -5.99 16.58 -3.27
N ILE A 21 -5.73 15.30 -3.02
CA ILE A 21 -6.71 14.22 -3.25
C ILE A 21 -6.90 13.51 -1.92
N ASN A 22 -8.15 13.42 -1.47
CA ASN A 22 -8.55 12.57 -0.35
C ASN A 22 -9.32 11.36 -0.91
N THR A 23 -9.04 10.17 -0.38
CA THR A 23 -9.74 8.95 -0.76
C THR A 23 -10.27 8.25 0.48
N ALA A 24 -11.45 7.66 0.36
CA ALA A 24 -12.04 6.76 1.34
C ALA A 24 -12.53 5.51 0.61
N GLY A 25 -12.46 4.36 1.27
CA GLY A 25 -12.88 3.08 0.72
C GLY A 25 -13.67 2.28 1.74
N VAL A 26 -14.61 1.49 1.24
CA VAL A 26 -15.35 0.50 2.03
C VAL A 26 -15.17 -0.87 1.38
N GLY A 27 -15.11 -1.91 2.20
CA GLY A 27 -14.99 -3.29 1.76
C GLY A 27 -15.59 -4.24 2.79
N ILE A 28 -15.82 -5.48 2.37
CA ILE A 28 -16.36 -6.54 3.22
C ILE A 28 -15.22 -7.47 3.62
N ILE A 29 -15.12 -7.78 4.91
CA ILE A 29 -14.20 -8.80 5.41
C ILE A 29 -14.93 -10.15 5.32
N PRO A 30 -14.43 -11.14 4.55
CA PRO A 30 -15.06 -12.45 4.45
C PRO A 30 -15.13 -13.17 5.79
N GLU A 31 -16.12 -14.05 5.95
CA GLU A 31 -16.23 -14.89 7.15
C GLU A 31 -14.96 -15.74 7.36
N GLY A 32 -14.55 -15.90 8.62
CA GLY A 32 -13.33 -16.63 8.98
C GLY A 32 -12.03 -15.85 8.79
N VAL A 33 -12.04 -14.71 8.08
CA VAL A 33 -10.87 -13.83 7.95
C VAL A 33 -10.72 -12.96 9.18
N ASN A 34 -9.58 -13.10 9.88
CA ASN A 34 -9.33 -12.36 11.11
C ASN A 34 -7.85 -11.97 11.25
N ILE A 35 -7.39 -11.13 10.32
CA ILE A 35 -6.00 -10.67 10.20
C ILE A 35 -5.79 -9.44 11.09
N SER A 36 -4.75 -9.45 11.90
CA SER A 36 -4.30 -8.25 12.63
C SER A 36 -2.85 -8.38 13.03
N GLY A 37 -2.09 -7.29 12.96
CA GLY A 37 -0.69 -7.27 13.37
C GLY A 37 -0.49 -7.58 14.85
N SER A 38 -1.49 -7.31 15.70
CA SER A 38 -1.45 -7.63 17.13
C SER A 38 -1.52 -9.13 17.45
N LYS A 39 -1.78 -9.96 16.43
CA LYS A 39 -1.88 -11.43 16.60
C LYS A 39 -0.58 -12.17 16.31
N ALA A 40 0.47 -11.46 15.91
CA ALA A 40 1.78 -12.05 15.70
C ALA A 40 2.27 -12.72 16.99
N ARG A 41 2.87 -13.92 16.87
CA ARG A 41 3.37 -14.71 17.99
C ARG A 41 4.81 -15.18 17.74
N PRO A 42 5.56 -15.53 18.79
CA PRO A 42 6.82 -16.25 18.61
C PRO A 42 6.60 -17.54 17.82
N GLY A 43 7.47 -17.81 16.83
CA GLY A 43 7.34 -18.91 15.88
C GLY A 43 6.70 -18.49 14.56
N ASP A 44 6.03 -17.33 14.54
CA ASP A 44 5.60 -16.67 13.32
C ASP A 44 6.81 -16.22 12.51
N ARG A 45 6.60 -16.13 11.21
CA ARG A 45 7.58 -15.72 10.23
C ARG A 45 7.15 -14.39 9.60
N VAL A 46 8.08 -13.65 9.00
CA VAL A 46 7.76 -12.37 8.36
C VAL A 46 8.12 -12.46 6.89
N ILE A 47 7.15 -12.10 6.02
CA ILE A 47 7.34 -11.99 4.57
C ILE A 47 7.12 -10.54 4.16
N LEU A 48 7.91 -10.12 3.18
CA LEU A 48 7.74 -8.90 2.44
C LEU A 48 7.27 -9.25 1.03
N SER A 49 6.35 -8.46 0.49
CA SER A 49 5.83 -8.61 -0.88
C SER A 49 6.83 -8.18 -1.96
N GLY A 50 7.91 -7.48 -1.58
CA GLY A 50 8.91 -6.95 -2.50
C GLY A 50 10.09 -6.27 -1.79
N THR A 51 10.80 -5.44 -2.54
CA THR A 51 11.89 -4.54 -2.10
C THR A 51 11.39 -3.49 -1.11
N ILE A 52 12.32 -2.80 -0.44
CA ILE A 52 11.99 -1.77 0.58
C ILE A 52 12.57 -0.42 0.15
N GLY A 53 11.70 0.58 0.03
CA GLY A 53 12.11 1.99 -0.06
C GLY A 53 11.98 2.60 -1.45
N ASP A 54 11.54 1.82 -2.44
CA ASP A 54 11.48 2.21 -3.85
C ASP A 54 10.68 3.49 -4.07
N HIS A 55 9.43 3.60 -3.58
CA HIS A 55 8.66 4.85 -3.70
C HIS A 55 9.34 6.05 -3.03
N GLY A 56 9.83 5.88 -1.80
CA GLY A 56 10.43 6.97 -1.05
C GLY A 56 11.67 7.53 -1.74
N ILE A 57 12.52 6.65 -2.27
CA ILE A 57 13.74 7.03 -2.96
C ILE A 57 13.44 7.56 -4.37
N ALA A 58 12.45 7.01 -5.08
CA ALA A 58 12.00 7.53 -6.38
C ALA A 58 11.48 8.97 -6.26
N VAL A 59 10.63 9.26 -5.26
CA VAL A 59 10.12 10.61 -5.00
C VAL A 59 11.25 11.57 -4.59
N LEU A 60 12.15 11.15 -3.70
CA LEU A 60 13.27 11.99 -3.27
C LEU A 60 14.20 12.31 -4.44
N SER A 61 14.55 11.32 -5.25
CA SER A 61 15.44 11.48 -6.40
C SER A 61 14.89 12.48 -7.40
N GLN A 62 13.58 12.44 -7.65
CA GLN A 62 12.93 13.36 -8.59
C GLN A 62 12.75 14.77 -8.03
N ARG A 63 12.67 14.94 -6.71
CA ARG A 63 12.57 16.27 -6.06
C ARG A 63 13.91 16.97 -5.93
N GLU A 64 14.96 16.22 -5.59
CA GLU A 64 16.30 16.75 -5.27
C GLU A 64 17.29 16.61 -6.44
N GLU A 65 16.81 16.24 -7.63
CA GLU A 65 17.62 16.04 -8.85
C GLU A 65 18.82 15.11 -8.66
N LEU A 66 18.68 14.11 -7.77
CA LEU A 66 19.73 13.14 -7.50
C LEU A 66 19.92 12.24 -8.72
N SER A 67 21.12 12.26 -9.28
CA SER A 67 21.48 11.46 -10.45
C SER A 67 21.98 10.09 -10.02
N PHE A 68 21.18 9.05 -10.27
CA PHE A 68 21.58 7.65 -10.12
C PHE A 68 21.82 7.04 -11.50
N SER A 69 22.65 6.00 -11.57
CA SER A 69 22.94 5.27 -12.81
C SER A 69 21.74 4.52 -13.39
N THR A 70 20.65 4.40 -12.61
CA THR A 70 19.42 3.70 -12.97
C THR A 70 18.22 4.59 -12.72
N GLN A 71 17.19 4.49 -13.57
CA GLN A 71 15.90 5.10 -13.27
C GLN A 71 15.25 4.37 -12.10
N LEU A 72 14.99 5.11 -11.02
CA LEU A 72 14.28 4.61 -9.86
C LEU A 72 12.78 4.79 -10.09
N GLU A 73 12.05 3.68 -10.11
CA GLU A 73 10.60 3.68 -10.23
C GLU A 73 9.94 3.46 -8.88
N SER A 74 8.77 4.08 -8.68
CA SER A 74 7.99 3.91 -7.46
C SER A 74 7.28 2.56 -7.46
N ASP A 75 7.25 1.86 -6.32
CA ASP A 75 6.54 0.59 -6.08
C ASP A 75 5.03 0.74 -5.82
N CYS A 76 4.47 1.95 -5.96
CA CYS A 76 3.03 2.20 -5.77
C CYS A 76 2.15 1.35 -6.69
N ALA A 77 1.46 0.37 -6.11
CA ALA A 77 0.53 -0.52 -6.80
C ALA A 77 -0.62 -0.97 -5.88
N PRO A 78 -1.80 -1.32 -6.42
CA PRO A 78 -2.89 -1.89 -5.62
C PRO A 78 -2.58 -3.35 -5.25
N LEU A 79 -2.56 -3.66 -3.95
CA LEU A 79 -2.23 -5.01 -3.45
C LEU A 79 -3.45 -5.89 -3.12
N GLY A 80 -4.66 -5.45 -3.46
CA GLY A 80 -5.90 -6.16 -3.11
C GLY A 80 -5.98 -7.59 -3.68
N SER A 81 -5.57 -7.79 -4.93
CA SER A 81 -5.54 -9.12 -5.56
C SER A 81 -4.48 -10.03 -4.93
N LEU A 82 -3.28 -9.51 -4.67
CA LEU A 82 -2.20 -10.24 -4.00
C LEU A 82 -2.69 -10.76 -2.63
N VAL A 83 -3.29 -9.90 -1.81
CA VAL A 83 -3.81 -10.28 -0.49
C VAL A 83 -4.94 -11.32 -0.62
N ALA A 84 -5.80 -11.20 -1.63
CA ALA A 84 -6.87 -12.18 -1.87
C ALA A 84 -6.31 -13.57 -2.24
N GLU A 85 -5.29 -13.64 -3.09
CA GLU A 85 -4.61 -14.89 -3.45
C GLU A 85 -3.92 -15.52 -2.24
N MET A 86 -3.30 -14.72 -1.38
CA MET A 86 -2.68 -15.19 -0.15
C MET A 86 -3.69 -15.81 0.82
N LEU A 87 -4.90 -15.26 0.90
CA LEU A 87 -5.98 -15.81 1.74
C LEU A 87 -6.58 -17.10 1.18
N ALA A 88 -6.56 -17.27 -0.15
CA ALA A 88 -7.03 -18.47 -0.82
C ALA A 88 -6.02 -19.63 -0.80
N ALA A 89 -4.75 -19.36 -0.52
CA ALA A 89 -3.70 -20.37 -0.50
C ALA A 89 -3.94 -21.45 0.59
N PRO A 90 -3.74 -22.75 0.29
CA PRO A 90 -3.92 -23.81 1.27
C PRO A 90 -3.01 -23.64 2.49
N SER A 91 -3.58 -23.81 3.68
CA SER A 91 -2.86 -23.67 4.94
C SER A 91 -1.88 -24.82 5.16
N ALA A 92 -0.63 -24.65 4.74
CA ALA A 92 0.40 -24.94 5.73
C ALA A 92 0.15 -23.93 6.85
N ARG A 93 0.19 -24.36 8.11
CA ARG A 93 0.02 -23.49 9.27
C ARG A 93 1.19 -22.53 9.32
N VAL A 94 1.18 -21.49 8.49
CA VAL A 94 2.33 -20.62 8.33
C VAL A 94 1.98 -19.29 8.96
N PRO A 95 2.55 -19.01 10.14
CA PRO A 95 2.08 -17.93 10.93
C PRO A 95 2.82 -16.70 10.40
N TRP A 96 2.35 -16.07 9.32
CA TRP A 96 3.06 -14.92 8.77
C TRP A 96 2.44 -13.63 9.24
N LEU A 97 3.26 -12.74 9.78
CA LEU A 97 2.96 -11.31 9.78
C LEU A 97 3.44 -10.76 8.44
N ILE A 98 2.51 -10.54 7.51
CA ILE A 98 2.81 -9.95 6.23
C ILE A 98 2.82 -8.43 6.42
N LYS A 99 3.97 -7.81 6.23
CA LYS A 99 4.04 -6.36 6.13
C LYS A 99 3.84 -5.99 4.67
N SER A 100 2.57 -5.92 4.26
CA SER A 100 2.17 -5.21 3.05
C SER A 100 2.54 -3.74 3.27
N LYS A 101 3.44 -3.21 2.45
CA LYS A 101 3.48 -1.77 2.23
C LYS A 101 2.54 -1.46 1.08
#